data_AF-A0A7C4RM00-F1
#
_entry.id   AF-A0A7C4RM00-F1
#
_cell.length_a   1.000
_cell.length_b   1.000
_cell.length_c   1.000
_cell.angle_alpha   90.00
_cell.angle_beta   90.00
_cell.angle_gamma   90.00
#
_symmetry.space_group_name_H-M   'P 1'
#
loop_
_entity.id
_entity.type
_entity.pdbx_description
1 polymer ?
#
loop_
_entity_poly.entity_id
_entity_poly.type
_entity_poly.pdbx_seq_one_letter_code
_entity_poly.pdbx_strand_id
1 'polypeptide(L)'
;MIDKDLLPAFTILKTEIRPKGFIVESELFFYETNDEMEAHYLAAILNSNVVNEAIKPLQPRGLFGERHIQRRPFMLPIPKFNENKHLHVKLAELSKKCHVKVASIKFTRKSTAGLRKEVRKPIEKEIIEIDKLVPQLLGL
;
A
#
# COMPACT_ATOMS: atom_id res chain seq x y z
N MET A 1 -3.15 6.07 -2.37
CA MET A 1 -3.55 5.95 -3.79
C MET A 1 -3.30 7.27 -4.49
N ILE A 2 -3.20 7.25 -5.81
CA ILE A 2 -2.98 8.44 -6.62
C ILE A 2 -4.18 8.57 -7.54
N ASP A 3 -4.86 9.69 -7.43
CA ASP A 3 -5.87 10.12 -8.40
C ASP A 3 -5.13 10.83 -9.53
N LYS A 4 -5.21 10.27 -10.75
CA LYS A 4 -4.52 10.81 -11.93
C LYS A 4 -5.18 12.09 -12.46
N ASP A 5 -6.45 12.29 -12.15
CA ASP A 5 -7.21 13.48 -12.55
C ASP A 5 -7.05 14.62 -11.54
N LEU A 6 -6.61 14.30 -10.31
CA LEU A 6 -6.40 15.24 -9.22
C LEU A 6 -4.95 15.27 -8.68
N LEU A 7 -3.99 15.56 -9.56
CA LEU A 7 -2.59 15.69 -9.16
C LEU A 7 -2.32 17.02 -8.43
N PRO A 8 -1.71 17.00 -7.23
CA PRO A 8 -1.46 18.22 -6.46
C PRO A 8 -0.36 19.08 -7.09
N ALA A 9 -0.56 20.39 -7.07
CA ALA A 9 0.49 21.34 -7.43
C ALA A 9 1.61 21.34 -6.38
N PHE A 10 2.84 21.68 -6.81
CA PHE A 10 3.97 21.84 -5.90
C PHE A 10 4.81 23.05 -6.29
N THR A 11 5.53 23.62 -5.30
CA THR A 11 6.30 24.85 -5.48
C THR A 11 7.79 24.57 -5.54
N ILE A 12 8.47 25.04 -6.58
CA ILE A 12 9.93 25.04 -6.72
C ILE A 12 10.41 26.47 -6.93
N LEU A 13 11.35 26.93 -6.12
CA LEU A 13 11.96 28.27 -6.24
C LEU A 13 10.92 29.42 -6.35
N LYS A 14 9.81 29.31 -5.59
CA LYS A 14 8.66 30.24 -5.59
C LYS A 14 7.74 30.15 -6.83
N THR A 15 7.98 29.23 -7.75
CA THR A 15 7.10 28.96 -8.90
C THR A 15 6.19 27.77 -8.59
N GLU A 16 4.88 27.94 -8.77
CA GLU A 16 3.92 26.84 -8.70
C GLU A 16 3.97 26.02 -10.00
N ILE A 17 4.15 24.71 -9.88
CA ILE A 17 4.14 23.77 -10.99
C ILE A 17 2.94 22.84 -10.83
N ARG A 18 2.14 22.73 -11.89
CA ARG A 18 0.99 21.82 -11.97
C ARG A 18 1.35 20.61 -12.83
N PRO A 19 1.41 19.39 -12.27
CA PRO A 19 1.64 18.18 -13.04
C PRO A 19 0.58 18.02 -14.14
N LYS A 20 0.99 17.60 -15.34
CA LYS A 20 0.08 17.27 -16.45
C LYS A 20 -0.23 15.78 -16.57
N GLY A 21 0.43 14.95 -15.77
CA GLY A 21 0.28 13.51 -15.81
C GLY A 21 1.15 12.84 -14.76
N PHE A 22 0.91 11.55 -14.59
CA PHE A 22 1.63 10.69 -13.66
C PHE A 22 2.34 9.59 -14.43
N ILE A 23 3.66 9.50 -14.26
CA ILE A 23 4.51 8.51 -14.91
C ILE A 23 5.08 7.60 -13.82
N VAL A 24 4.97 6.29 -14.03
CA VAL A 24 5.55 5.29 -13.14
C VAL A 24 6.90 4.86 -13.70
N GLU A 25 7.92 4.92 -12.86
CA GLU A 25 9.29 4.54 -13.21
C GLU A 25 9.37 3.01 -13.43
N SER A 26 10.33 2.57 -14.26
CA SER A 26 10.46 1.20 -14.76
C SER A 26 10.66 0.10 -13.70
N GLU A 27 11.18 0.42 -12.52
CA GLU A 27 11.35 -0.54 -11.42
C GLU A 27 10.10 -0.67 -10.53
N LEU A 28 9.08 0.16 -10.75
CA LEU A 28 7.82 0.14 -10.01
C LEU A 28 6.73 -0.61 -10.77
N PHE A 29 5.86 -1.27 -10.01
CA PHE A 29 4.63 -1.86 -10.52
C PHE A 29 3.45 -1.02 -10.06
N PHE A 30 2.49 -0.81 -10.96
CA PHE A 30 1.25 -0.12 -10.65
C PHE A 30 0.07 -0.91 -11.21
N TYR A 31 -1.09 -0.69 -10.61
CA TYR A 31 -2.36 -1.24 -11.01
C TYR A 31 -3.38 -0.11 -11.06
N GLU A 32 -4.20 -0.09 -12.11
CA GLU A 32 -5.24 0.92 -12.31
C GLU A 32 -6.61 0.26 -12.26
N THR A 33 -7.53 0.90 -11.55
CA THR A 33 -8.93 0.52 -11.49
C THR A 33 -9.77 1.77 -11.25
N ASN A 34 -11.00 1.74 -11.73
CA ASN A 34 -12.01 2.77 -11.46
C ASN A 34 -12.85 2.41 -10.22
N ASP A 35 -12.56 1.29 -9.56
CA ASP A 35 -13.21 0.85 -8.32
C ASP A 35 -12.32 1.18 -7.11
N GLU A 36 -12.74 2.18 -6.33
CA GLU A 36 -12.05 2.61 -5.10
C GLU A 36 -11.91 1.46 -4.09
N MET A 37 -12.90 0.58 -4.00
CA MET A 37 -12.91 -0.54 -3.06
C MET A 37 -11.95 -1.63 -3.52
N GLU A 38 -11.87 -1.92 -4.81
CA GLU A 38 -10.85 -2.83 -5.37
C GLU A 38 -9.44 -2.31 -5.09
N ALA A 39 -9.21 -1.01 -5.32
CA ALA A 39 -7.92 -0.40 -5.03
C ALA A 39 -7.57 -0.57 -3.55
N HIS A 40 -8.53 -0.37 -2.65
CA HIS A 40 -8.29 -0.45 -1.21
C HIS A 40 -8.10 -1.89 -0.75
N TYR A 41 -8.85 -2.82 -1.34
CA TYR A 41 -8.71 -4.25 -1.16
C TYR A 41 -7.29 -4.72 -1.49
N LEU A 42 -6.78 -4.39 -2.68
CA LEU A 42 -5.42 -4.71 -3.08
C LEU A 42 -4.39 -4.03 -2.17
N ALA A 43 -4.61 -2.78 -1.80
CA ALA A 43 -3.73 -2.06 -0.88
C ALA A 43 -3.68 -2.72 0.52
N ALA A 44 -4.80 -3.23 1.05
CA ALA A 44 -4.81 -3.96 2.32
C ALA A 44 -3.89 -5.19 2.25
N ILE A 45 -4.06 -6.00 1.20
CA ILE A 45 -3.36 -7.26 1.03
C ILE A 45 -1.86 -7.01 0.84
N LEU A 46 -1.49 -6.13 -0.10
CA LEU A 46 -0.10 -5.86 -0.45
C LEU A 46 0.67 -5.14 0.67
N ASN A 47 -0.01 -4.44 1.59
CA ASN A 47 0.61 -3.82 2.77
C ASN A 47 0.54 -4.69 4.04
N SER A 48 -0.03 -5.90 3.96
CA SER A 48 -0.06 -6.82 5.10
C SER A 48 1.33 -7.37 5.42
N ASN A 49 1.56 -7.72 6.69
CA ASN A 49 2.78 -8.42 7.07
C ASN A 49 2.79 -9.83 6.45
N VAL A 50 1.63 -10.44 6.22
CA VAL A 50 1.50 -11.77 5.60
C VAL A 50 2.17 -11.82 4.23
N VAL A 51 1.83 -10.87 3.33
CA VAL A 51 2.46 -10.79 2.01
C VAL A 51 3.95 -10.52 2.14
N ASN A 52 4.34 -9.59 3.02
CA ASN A 52 5.74 -9.25 3.25
C ASN A 52 6.56 -10.47 3.67
N GLU A 53 6.11 -11.23 4.68
CA GLU A 53 6.79 -12.43 5.17
C GLU A 53 6.82 -13.54 4.11
N ALA A 54 5.73 -13.74 3.36
CA ALA A 54 5.65 -14.77 2.33
C ALA A 54 6.69 -14.58 1.22
N ILE A 55 7.04 -13.34 0.89
CA ILE A 55 8.01 -13.05 -0.19
C ILE A 55 9.46 -12.93 0.31
N LYS A 56 9.69 -12.71 1.61
CA LYS A 56 11.04 -12.48 2.17
C LYS A 56 12.07 -13.54 1.78
N PRO A 57 11.77 -14.86 1.85
CA PRO A 57 12.73 -15.89 1.45
C PRO A 57 13.19 -15.78 -0.01
N LEU A 58 12.40 -15.10 -0.86
CA LEU A 58 12.65 -14.93 -2.28
C LEU A 58 13.25 -13.57 -2.62
N GLN A 59 13.45 -12.68 -1.64
CA GLN A 59 14.02 -11.35 -1.86
C GLN A 59 15.55 -11.42 -1.99
N PRO A 60 16.13 -10.80 -3.03
CA PRO A 60 17.57 -10.63 -3.13
C PRO A 60 18.13 -9.90 -1.89
N ARG A 61 19.29 -10.37 -1.42
CA ARG A 61 20.00 -9.77 -0.29
C ARG A 61 21.24 -9.05 -0.80
N GLY A 62 21.37 -7.77 -0.44
CA GLY A 62 22.58 -6.99 -0.65
C GLY A 62 23.34 -6.74 0.66
N LEU A 63 24.36 -5.88 0.60
CA LEU A 63 25.20 -5.47 1.74
C LEU A 63 24.42 -4.90 2.95
N PHE A 64 23.18 -4.45 2.75
CA PHE A 64 22.34 -3.87 3.80
C PHE A 64 21.01 -4.60 3.96
N GLY A 65 20.98 -5.91 3.64
CA GLY A 65 19.81 -6.77 3.82
C GLY A 65 18.95 -6.95 2.58
N GLU A 66 17.73 -7.44 2.82
CA GLU A 66 16.72 -7.75 1.80
C GLU A 66 16.24 -6.46 1.11
N ARG A 67 16.30 -6.44 -0.22
CA ARG A 67 15.94 -5.29 -1.05
C ARG A 67 15.28 -5.77 -2.35
N HIS A 68 14.76 -4.83 -3.14
CA HIS A 68 14.20 -5.08 -4.47
C HIS A 68 12.99 -6.04 -4.46
N ILE A 69 11.86 -5.55 -3.97
CA ILE A 69 10.57 -6.22 -4.13
C ILE A 69 10.12 -6.01 -5.59
N GLN A 70 10.11 -7.10 -6.35
CA GLN A 70 9.65 -7.13 -7.74
C GLN A 70 8.29 -7.87 -7.80
N ARG A 71 8.08 -8.75 -8.78
CA ARG A 71 6.79 -9.42 -9.04
C ARG A 71 6.36 -10.46 -8.00
N ARG A 72 7.15 -10.73 -6.95
CA ARG A 72 6.91 -11.81 -5.97
C ARG A 72 5.54 -11.71 -5.27
N PRO A 73 5.08 -10.54 -4.79
CA PRO A 73 3.73 -10.42 -4.22
C PRO A 73 2.61 -10.88 -5.14
N PHE A 74 2.77 -10.68 -6.46
CA PHE A 74 1.75 -11.01 -7.46
C PHE A 74 1.70 -12.50 -7.81
N MET A 75 2.62 -13.29 -7.28
CA MET A 75 2.57 -14.76 -7.41
C MET A 75 1.70 -15.41 -6.34
N LEU A 76 1.29 -14.65 -5.30
CA LEU A 76 0.33 -15.13 -4.32
C LEU A 76 -1.07 -15.21 -4.96
N PRO A 77 -1.92 -16.17 -4.54
CA PRO A 77 -3.23 -16.39 -5.14
C PRO A 77 -4.26 -15.34 -4.69
N ILE A 78 -3.98 -14.05 -4.95
CA ILE A 78 -4.88 -12.94 -4.64
C ILE A 78 -6.08 -13.02 -5.59
N PRO A 79 -7.31 -13.30 -5.11
CA PRO A 79 -8.47 -13.36 -5.98
C PRO A 79 -8.85 -11.96 -6.46
N LYS A 80 -9.57 -11.89 -7.60
CA LYS A 80 -10.16 -10.63 -8.06
C LYS A 80 -11.11 -10.08 -7.00
N PHE A 81 -11.17 -8.76 -6.89
CA PHE A 81 -12.11 -8.12 -5.98
C PHE A 81 -13.55 -8.52 -6.31
N ASN A 82 -14.38 -8.66 -5.27
CA ASN A 82 -15.78 -9.02 -5.39
C ASN A 82 -16.54 -8.37 -4.24
N GLU A 83 -17.32 -7.35 -4.57
CA GLU A 83 -18.13 -6.57 -3.62
C GLU A 83 -19.15 -7.42 -2.84
N ASN A 84 -19.55 -8.58 -3.36
CA ASN A 84 -20.48 -9.49 -2.68
C ASN A 84 -19.79 -10.38 -1.65
N LYS A 85 -18.45 -10.36 -1.58
CA LYS A 85 -17.68 -11.11 -0.58
C LYS A 85 -17.36 -10.20 0.60
N HIS A 86 -18.02 -10.45 1.73
CA HIS A 86 -17.79 -9.69 2.97
C HIS A 86 -16.30 -9.57 3.32
N LEU A 87 -15.50 -10.64 3.17
CA LEU A 87 -14.06 -10.60 3.47
C LEU A 87 -13.32 -9.57 2.62
N HIS A 88 -13.68 -9.43 1.34
CA HIS A 88 -13.04 -8.49 0.41
C HIS A 88 -13.39 -7.05 0.78
N VAL A 89 -14.69 -6.78 0.99
CA VAL A 89 -15.19 -5.47 1.41
C VAL A 89 -14.54 -5.05 2.74
N LYS A 90 -14.46 -5.98 3.70
CA LYS A 90 -13.87 -5.71 5.01
C LYS A 90 -12.39 -5.33 4.92
N LEU A 91 -11.61 -6.03 4.08
CA LEU A 91 -10.20 -5.67 3.83
C LEU A 91 -10.09 -4.27 3.21
N ALA A 92 -10.93 -3.95 2.23
CA ALA A 92 -10.97 -2.62 1.62
C ALA A 92 -11.29 -1.52 2.64
N GLU A 93 -12.31 -1.72 3.48
CA GLU A 93 -12.67 -0.76 4.54
C GLU A 93 -11.55 -0.53 5.55
N LEU A 94 -10.83 -1.59 5.95
CA LEU A 94 -9.68 -1.47 6.85
C LEU A 94 -8.57 -0.64 6.21
N SER A 95 -8.26 -0.88 4.93
CA SER A 95 -7.32 -0.07 4.18
C SER A 95 -7.76 1.39 4.07
N LYS A 96 -9.04 1.65 3.80
CA LYS A 96 -9.59 3.01 3.75
C LYS A 96 -9.44 3.74 5.09
N LYS A 97 -9.74 3.05 6.20
CA LYS A 97 -9.51 3.58 7.56
C LYS A 97 -8.04 3.91 7.81
N CYS A 98 -7.12 3.04 7.41
CA CYS A 98 -5.67 3.31 7.51
C CYS A 98 -5.29 4.57 6.72
N HIS A 99 -5.76 4.71 5.48
CA HIS A 99 -5.45 5.86 4.63
C HIS A 99 -5.97 7.16 5.24
N VAL A 100 -7.20 7.19 5.74
CA VAL A 100 -7.79 8.37 6.41
C VAL A 100 -6.96 8.76 7.64
N LYS A 101 -6.61 7.78 8.49
CA LYS A 101 -5.79 8.04 9.68
C LYS A 101 -4.42 8.61 9.30
N VAL A 102 -3.74 7.99 8.34
CA VAL A 102 -2.39 8.40 7.92
C VAL A 102 -2.39 9.77 7.25
N ALA A 103 -3.42 10.09 6.46
CA ALA A 103 -3.55 11.41 5.83
C ALA A 103 -3.66 12.56 6.86
N SER A 104 -4.13 12.26 8.07
CA SER A 104 -4.24 13.25 9.15
C SER A 104 -2.95 13.45 9.98
N ILE A 105 -1.92 12.63 9.75
CA ILE A 105 -0.67 12.67 10.54
C ILE A 105 0.17 13.87 10.10
N LYS A 106 0.55 14.71 11.08
CA LYS A 106 1.62 15.69 10.91
C LYS A 106 2.97 15.04 11.21
N PHE A 107 3.71 14.68 10.17
CA PHE A 107 5.00 14.02 10.32
C PHE A 107 6.04 14.95 10.94
N THR A 108 6.79 14.43 11.93
CA THR A 108 7.87 15.17 12.59
C THR A 108 9.26 14.67 12.19
N ARG A 109 9.34 13.39 11.82
CA ARG A 109 10.57 12.75 11.32
C ARG A 109 10.74 13.03 9.83
N LYS A 110 12.00 13.00 9.38
CA LYS A 110 12.35 13.14 7.96
C LYS A 110 12.85 11.84 7.33
N SER A 111 13.40 10.92 8.13
CA SER A 111 13.90 9.65 7.62
C SER A 111 12.75 8.67 7.36
N THR A 112 12.88 7.85 6.31
CA THR A 112 11.89 6.83 5.94
C THR A 112 11.56 5.89 7.09
N ALA A 113 12.57 5.46 7.86
CA ALA A 113 12.36 4.61 9.03
C ALA A 113 11.56 5.32 10.13
N GLY A 114 11.84 6.61 10.36
CA GLY A 114 11.11 7.43 11.31
C GLY A 114 9.65 7.64 10.91
N LEU A 115 9.40 7.96 9.63
CA LEU A 115 8.06 8.12 9.08
C LEU A 115 7.23 6.83 9.24
N ARG A 116 7.80 5.67 8.90
CA ARG A 116 7.12 4.38 9.07
C ARG A 116 6.75 4.11 10.52
N LYS A 117 7.60 4.50 11.48
CA LYS A 117 7.30 4.35 12.91
C LYS A 117 6.14 5.24 13.34
N GLU A 118 6.09 6.48 12.85
CA GLU A 118 4.97 7.40 13.11
C GLU A 118 3.66 6.89 12.48
N VAL A 119 3.71 6.31 11.28
CA VAL A 119 2.55 5.71 10.61
C VAL A 119 2.04 4.47 11.33
N ARG A 120 2.91 3.55 11.75
CA ARG A 120 2.49 2.26 12.30
C ARG A 120 1.64 2.37 13.56
N LYS A 121 1.97 3.31 14.45
CA LYS A 121 1.31 3.43 15.76
C LYS A 121 -0.20 3.72 15.65
N PRO A 122 -0.66 4.71 14.85
CA PRO A 122 -2.10 4.99 14.70
C PRO A 122 -2.94 3.90 14.00
N ILE A 123 -2.32 3.09 13.14
CA ILE A 123 -3.00 2.08 12.31
C ILE A 123 -2.76 0.64 12.76
N GLU A 124 -2.07 0.45 13.89
CA GLU A 124 -1.65 -0.87 14.39
C GLU A 124 -2.83 -1.84 14.54
N LYS A 125 -3.97 -1.34 15.06
CA LYS A 125 -5.18 -2.15 15.24
C LYS A 125 -5.71 -2.69 13.90
N GLU A 126 -5.77 -1.83 12.89
CA GLU A 126 -6.23 -2.22 11.55
C GLU A 126 -5.23 -3.17 10.87
N ILE A 127 -3.92 -2.97 11.04
CA ILE A 127 -2.90 -3.90 10.53
C ILE A 127 -3.09 -5.29 11.13
N ILE A 128 -3.27 -5.38 12.45
CA ILE A 128 -3.50 -6.67 13.14
C ILE A 128 -4.76 -7.36 12.59
N GLU A 129 -5.81 -6.61 12.30
CA GLU A 129 -7.03 -7.17 11.72
C GLU A 129 -6.82 -7.62 10.26
N ILE A 130 -6.13 -6.82 9.45
CA ILE A 130 -5.74 -7.20 8.08
C ILE A 130 -4.92 -8.49 8.10
N ASP A 131 -3.90 -8.58 8.96
CA ASP A 131 -3.02 -9.76 9.05
C ASP A 131 -3.75 -11.03 9.49
N LYS A 132 -4.90 -10.92 10.17
CA LYS A 132 -5.77 -12.08 10.48
C LYS A 132 -6.61 -12.53 9.28
N LEU A 133 -6.98 -11.59 8.41
CA LEU A 133 -7.90 -11.82 7.29
C LEU A 133 -7.18 -12.26 6.00
N VAL A 134 -5.96 -11.75 5.76
CA VAL A 134 -5.19 -12.08 4.54
C VAL A 134 -4.89 -13.59 4.41
N PRO A 135 -4.49 -14.34 5.45
CA PRO A 135 -4.21 -15.78 5.31
C PRO A 135 -5.47 -16.57 4.90
N GLN A 136 -6.63 -16.22 5.48
CA GLN A 136 -7.92 -16.83 5.13
C GLN A 136 -8.27 -16.61 3.66
N LEU A 137 -7.94 -15.43 3.13
CA LEU A 137 -8.15 -15.09 1.72
C LEU A 137 -7.22 -15.88 0.80
N LEU A 138 -5.94 -16.03 1.18
CA LEU A 138 -4.90 -16.65 0.37
C LEU A 138 -4.82 -18.16 0.51
N GLY A 139 -5.53 -18.75 1.49
CA GLY A 139 -5.44 -20.18 1.81
C GLY A 139 -4.12 -20.56 2.45
N LEU A 140 -3.56 -19.66 3.29
CA LEU A 140 -2.31 -19.84 4.04
C LEU A 140 -2.56 -20.11 5.53
#